data_AF-A0A483AB19-F1
#
_entry.id   AF-A0A483AB19-F1
#
_cell.length_a   1.000
_cell.length_b   1.000
_cell.length_c   1.000
_cell.angle_alpha   90.00
_cell.angle_beta   90.00
_cell.angle_gamma   90.00
#
_symmetry.space_group_name_H-M   'P 1'
#
loop_
_entity.id
_entity.type
_entity.pdbx_description
1 polymer ?
#
loop_
_entity_poly.entity_id
_entity_poly.type
_entity_poly.pdbx_seq_one_letter_code
_entity_poly.pdbx_strand_id
1 'polypeptide(L)'
;MVNIHDLADKKVSLSCNVFVFFRFFLLQLSQTGIIKLSHSNYALTKNNIFSSLHNFILQYNMTNFYTTKLTDKEICKINKYIKTKITVGNCHIWNGQQLKGYGIFEFRFRKHKIKLRVHRLQMYIHNGCRAIDTVQHVSHLCHNKLCVRIEHLSLETAQINNNRQICKNNGECTGHYGLARCILH
;
A
#
# COMPACT_ATOMS: atom_id res chain seq x y z
N MET A 1 9.15 14.79 -31.05
CA MET A 1 9.57 15.43 -29.79
C MET A 1 8.34 16.07 -29.17
N VAL A 2 8.09 15.87 -27.88
CA VAL A 2 7.02 16.58 -27.16
C VAL A 2 7.72 17.58 -26.24
N ASN A 3 7.47 18.87 -26.43
CA ASN A 3 8.03 19.90 -25.57
C ASN A 3 7.36 19.78 -24.18
N ILE A 4 8.13 19.93 -23.09
CA ILE A 4 7.57 19.84 -21.73
C ILE A 4 6.49 20.91 -21.51
N HIS A 5 6.56 22.02 -22.24
CA HIS A 5 5.53 23.04 -22.28
C HIS A 5 4.21 22.57 -22.90
N ASP A 6 4.23 21.60 -23.84
CA ASP A 6 3.02 21.09 -24.52
C ASP A 6 2.20 20.11 -23.66
N LEU A 7 2.75 19.67 -22.52
CA LEU A 7 2.05 18.81 -21.55
C LEU A 7 1.10 19.61 -20.62
N ALA A 8 1.20 20.94 -20.62
CA ALA A 8 0.31 21.81 -19.83
C ALA A 8 -1.10 21.96 -20.46
N ASP A 9 -1.24 21.75 -21.77
CA ASP A 9 -2.48 22.09 -22.50
C ASP A 9 -3.51 20.96 -22.59
N LYS A 10 -3.22 19.76 -22.10
CA LYS A 10 -4.20 18.66 -22.07
C LYS A 10 -4.73 18.43 -20.66
N LYS A 11 -5.78 19.19 -20.30
CA LYS A 11 -6.84 18.94 -19.28
C LYS A 11 -6.62 17.76 -18.32
N VAL A 12 -5.52 17.74 -17.59
CA VAL A 12 -5.41 17.02 -16.33
C VAL A 12 -5.22 18.12 -15.30
N SER A 13 -6.31 18.51 -14.64
CA SER A 13 -6.30 19.47 -13.55
C SER A 13 -5.56 18.87 -12.35
N LEU A 14 -4.24 18.80 -12.46
CA LEU A 14 -3.33 18.55 -11.34
C LEU A 14 -3.21 19.87 -10.61
N SER A 15 -3.50 19.88 -9.31
CA SER A 15 -3.28 21.08 -8.49
C SER A 15 -1.82 21.52 -8.61
N CYS A 16 -1.55 22.82 -8.61
CA CYS A 16 -0.19 23.39 -8.80
C CYS A 16 0.89 22.71 -7.94
N ASN A 17 0.52 22.24 -6.75
CA ASN A 17 1.41 21.52 -5.84
C ASN A 17 1.94 20.20 -6.46
N VAL A 18 1.10 19.44 -7.18
CA VAL A 18 1.52 18.16 -7.79
C VAL A 18 2.52 18.38 -8.92
N PHE A 19 2.40 19.47 -9.67
CA PHE A 19 3.31 19.82 -10.76
C PHE A 19 4.70 20.22 -10.25
N VAL A 20 4.75 21.03 -9.17
CA VAL A 20 5.99 21.42 -8.51
C VAL A 20 6.69 20.19 -7.93
N PHE A 21 5.96 19.31 -7.25
CA PHE A 21 6.52 18.07 -6.69
C PHE A 21 6.99 17.09 -7.77
N PHE A 22 6.30 16.99 -8.91
CA PHE A 22 6.76 16.15 -10.02
C PHE A 22 8.09 16.66 -10.61
N ARG A 23 8.26 17.98 -10.70
CA ARG A 23 9.52 18.59 -11.14
C ARG A 23 10.66 18.29 -10.16
N PHE A 24 10.39 18.36 -8.86
CA PHE A 24 11.35 17.98 -7.81
C PHE A 24 11.67 16.48 -7.81
N PHE A 25 10.67 15.62 -8.06
CA PHE A 25 10.85 14.18 -8.16
C PHE A 25 11.72 13.79 -9.35
N LEU A 26 11.51 14.40 -10.53
CA LEU A 26 12.37 14.21 -11.69
C LEU A 26 13.81 14.71 -11.45
N LEU A 27 13.97 15.81 -10.69
CA LEU A 27 15.29 16.30 -10.26
C LEU A 27 15.98 15.32 -9.29
N GLN A 28 15.26 14.73 -8.33
CA GLN A 28 15.81 13.72 -7.42
C GLN A 28 16.19 12.41 -8.12
N LEU A 29 15.38 11.97 -9.11
CA LEU A 29 15.73 10.83 -9.94
C LEU A 29 16.95 11.09 -10.83
N SER A 30 17.19 12.35 -11.21
CA SER A 30 18.42 12.75 -11.89
C SER A 30 19.64 12.72 -10.97
N GLN A 31 19.50 13.15 -9.71
CA GLN A 31 20.60 13.19 -8.74
C GLN A 31 21.01 11.80 -8.23
N THR A 32 20.09 10.85 -8.22
CA THR A 32 20.34 9.44 -7.86
C THR A 32 20.99 8.64 -8.99
N GLY A 33 21.20 9.24 -10.17
CA GLY A 33 21.77 8.57 -11.34
C GLY A 33 20.83 7.57 -12.03
N ILE A 34 19.59 7.42 -11.52
CA ILE A 34 18.54 6.57 -12.12
C ILE A 34 18.15 7.11 -13.51
N ILE A 35 18.27 8.42 -13.71
CA ILE A 35 18.04 9.09 -14.99
C ILE A 35 19.23 10.00 -15.28
N LYS A 36 19.91 9.83 -16.42
CA LYS A 36 20.84 10.85 -16.94
C LYS A 36 20.03 11.88 -17.72
N LEU A 37 19.91 13.10 -17.21
CA LEU A 37 19.44 14.23 -18.00
C LEU A 37 20.60 14.74 -18.87
N SER A 38 21.03 13.94 -19.85
CA SER A 38 21.85 14.43 -20.96
C SER A 38 20.92 14.90 -22.08
N HIS A 39 21.31 15.97 -22.77
CA HIS A 39 20.61 16.52 -23.94
C HIS A 39 20.49 15.56 -25.15
N SER A 40 20.86 14.29 -25.00
CA SER A 40 20.74 13.25 -26.02
C SER A 40 20.01 12.01 -25.49
N ASN A 41 18.87 11.72 -26.13
CA ASN A 41 18.24 10.41 -26.28
C ASN A 41 17.90 9.60 -25.01
N TYR A 42 16.90 10.07 -24.27
CA TYR A 42 15.88 9.14 -23.74
C TYR A 42 14.54 9.49 -24.36
N ALA A 43 14.14 8.72 -25.39
CA ALA A 43 12.76 8.69 -25.83
C ALA A 43 11.92 7.98 -24.75
N LEU A 44 11.63 8.69 -23.65
CA LEU A 44 10.60 8.28 -22.72
C LEU A 44 9.28 8.33 -23.49
N THR A 45 8.77 7.17 -23.90
CA THR A 45 7.46 7.10 -24.54
C THR A 45 6.43 7.71 -23.60
N LYS A 46 5.44 8.42 -24.16
CA LYS A 46 4.35 9.06 -23.40
C LYS A 46 3.70 8.09 -22.40
N ASN A 47 3.64 6.80 -22.74
CA ASN A 47 3.10 5.73 -21.91
C ASN A 47 3.94 5.45 -20.65
N ASN A 48 5.28 5.55 -20.74
CA ASN A 48 6.19 5.33 -19.60
C ASN A 48 6.14 6.48 -18.60
N ILE A 49 5.99 7.72 -19.07
CA ILE A 49 5.82 8.90 -18.19
C ILE A 49 4.46 8.84 -17.51
N PHE A 50 3.40 8.49 -18.26
CA PHE A 50 2.05 8.41 -17.70
C PHE A 50 1.91 7.28 -16.67
N SER A 51 2.50 6.11 -16.92
CA SER A 51 2.49 5.00 -15.96
C SER A 51 3.32 5.32 -14.71
N SER A 52 4.46 5.98 -14.85
CA SER A 52 5.30 6.43 -13.72
C SER A 52 4.59 7.48 -12.86
N LEU A 53 3.98 8.50 -13.48
CA LEU A 53 3.18 9.51 -12.77
C LEU A 53 1.95 8.88 -12.09
N HIS A 54 1.28 7.94 -12.76
CA HIS A 54 0.16 7.21 -12.17
C HIS A 54 0.58 6.42 -10.92
N ASN A 55 1.71 5.70 -10.99
CA ASN A 55 2.27 4.97 -9.86
C ASN A 55 2.67 5.90 -8.71
N PHE A 56 3.27 7.05 -9.02
CA PHE A 56 3.60 8.07 -8.02
C PHE A 56 2.35 8.62 -7.32
N ILE A 57 1.32 8.98 -8.07
CA ILE A 57 0.03 9.45 -7.52
C ILE A 57 -0.61 8.38 -6.65
N LEU A 58 -0.58 7.11 -7.07
CA LEU A 58 -1.10 5.99 -6.26
C LEU A 58 -0.31 5.82 -4.96
N GLN A 59 1.02 5.85 -5.03
CA GLN A 59 1.88 5.76 -3.83
C GLN A 59 1.65 6.94 -2.90
N TYR A 60 1.60 8.17 -3.42
CA TYR A 60 1.30 9.36 -2.64
C TYR A 60 -0.06 9.27 -1.95
N ASN A 61 -1.11 8.88 -2.68
CA ASN A 61 -2.46 8.73 -2.12
C ASN A 61 -2.52 7.66 -1.03
N MET A 62 -1.79 6.55 -1.21
CA MET A 62 -1.66 5.50 -0.19
C MET A 62 -0.96 6.00 1.07
N THR A 63 0.20 6.64 0.92
CA THR A 63 0.95 7.22 2.04
C THR A 63 0.11 8.27 2.76
N ASN A 64 -0.53 9.16 2.01
CA ASN A 64 -1.42 10.19 2.55
C ASN A 64 -2.58 9.60 3.35
N PHE A 65 -3.19 8.50 2.90
CA PHE A 65 -4.24 7.82 3.67
C PHE A 65 -3.73 7.36 5.04
N TYR A 66 -2.58 6.68 5.10
CA TYR A 66 -2.06 6.17 6.37
C TYR A 66 -1.47 7.27 7.27
N THR A 67 -1.05 8.41 6.73
CA THR A 67 -0.53 9.54 7.53
C THR A 67 -1.60 10.54 7.96
N THR A 68 -2.82 10.46 7.43
CA THR A 68 -3.91 11.38 7.79
C THR A 68 -4.83 10.78 8.84
N LYS A 69 -5.26 11.61 9.79
CA LYS A 69 -6.31 11.22 10.76
C LYS A 69 -7.65 11.04 10.04
N LEU A 70 -8.25 9.86 10.18
CA LEU A 70 -9.61 9.59 9.71
C LEU A 70 -10.66 10.23 10.61
N THR A 71 -11.78 10.62 10.01
CA THR A 71 -12.98 11.05 10.74
C THR A 71 -13.77 9.85 11.26
N ASP A 72 -14.58 10.05 12.30
CA ASP A 72 -15.43 8.98 12.86
C ASP A 72 -16.41 8.41 11.82
N LYS A 73 -16.89 9.26 10.90
CA LYS A 73 -17.74 8.84 9.78
C LYS A 73 -17.00 7.91 8.81
N GLU A 74 -15.73 8.22 8.50
CA GLU A 74 -14.89 7.36 7.66
C GLU A 74 -14.59 6.03 8.36
N ILE A 75 -14.23 6.07 9.65
CA ILE A 75 -13.96 4.87 10.45
C ILE A 75 -15.21 3.99 10.53
N CYS A 76 -16.38 4.56 10.85
CA CYS A 76 -17.65 3.84 10.92
C CYS A 76 -17.98 3.18 9.58
N LYS A 77 -17.81 3.92 8.47
CA LYS A 77 -18.03 3.38 7.12
C LYS A 77 -17.09 2.21 6.84
N ILE A 78 -15.80 2.32 7.12
CA ILE A 78 -14.82 1.25 6.89
C ILE A 78 -15.12 0.02 7.76
N ASN A 79 -15.40 0.23 9.06
CA ASN A 79 -15.73 -0.85 9.99
C ASN A 79 -16.97 -1.63 9.58
N LYS A 80 -17.97 -0.97 8.98
CA LYS A 80 -19.15 -1.64 8.42
C LYS A 80 -18.76 -2.69 7.37
N TYR A 81 -17.77 -2.41 6.52
CA TYR A 81 -17.31 -3.35 5.49
C TYR A 81 -16.42 -4.45 6.05
N ILE A 82 -15.56 -4.15 7.02
CA ILE A 82 -14.66 -5.15 7.61
C ILE A 82 -15.43 -6.20 8.42
N LYS A 83 -16.58 -5.82 9.01
CA LYS A 83 -17.40 -6.73 9.81
C LYS A 83 -18.00 -7.89 9.01
N THR A 84 -18.15 -7.78 7.69
CA THR A 84 -18.60 -8.88 6.84
C THR A 84 -17.43 -9.85 6.62
N LYS A 85 -17.32 -10.85 7.50
CA LYS A 85 -16.26 -11.87 7.47
C LYS A 85 -16.87 -13.25 7.69
N ILE A 86 -16.22 -14.27 7.15
CA ILE A 86 -16.59 -15.67 7.38
C ILE A 86 -15.58 -16.25 8.37
N THR A 87 -16.04 -16.92 9.41
CA THR A 87 -15.15 -17.62 10.34
C THR A 87 -14.87 -19.01 9.80
N VAL A 88 -13.58 -19.33 9.56
CA VAL A 88 -13.12 -20.66 9.14
C VAL A 88 -12.00 -21.08 10.08
N GLY A 89 -12.27 -22.10 10.91
CA GLY A 89 -11.41 -22.43 12.04
C GLY A 89 -11.19 -21.21 12.94
N ASN A 90 -9.92 -20.91 13.22
CA ASN A 90 -9.53 -19.73 14.00
C ASN A 90 -9.35 -18.45 13.17
N CYS A 91 -9.52 -18.50 11.84
CA CYS A 91 -9.34 -17.36 10.96
C CYS A 91 -10.66 -16.62 10.69
N HIS A 92 -10.57 -15.30 10.60
CA HIS A 92 -11.65 -14.46 10.07
C HIS A 92 -11.34 -14.12 8.61
N ILE A 93 -12.07 -14.70 7.67
CA ILE A 93 -11.78 -14.61 6.23
C ILE A 93 -12.52 -13.44 5.60
N TRP A 94 -11.77 -12.61 4.89
CA TRP A 94 -12.29 -11.61 3.97
C TRP A 94 -12.99 -12.28 2.79
N ASN A 95 -14.27 -11.99 2.61
CA ASN A 95 -15.10 -12.54 1.53
C ASN A 95 -15.37 -11.54 0.39
N GLY A 96 -14.71 -10.37 0.41
CA GLY A 96 -14.82 -9.37 -0.65
C GLY A 96 -13.79 -9.56 -1.77
N GLN A 97 -13.51 -8.48 -2.49
CA GLN A 97 -12.59 -8.49 -3.63
C GLN A 97 -11.16 -8.90 -3.24
N GLN A 98 -10.45 -9.53 -4.17
CA GLN A 98 -9.09 -10.01 -3.97
C GLN A 98 -8.17 -9.57 -5.11
N LEU A 99 -6.89 -9.40 -4.81
CA LEU A 99 -5.84 -9.15 -5.77
C LEU A 99 -4.60 -9.96 -5.38
N LYS A 100 -4.14 -10.83 -6.29
CA LYS A 100 -2.98 -11.73 -6.05
C LYS A 100 -3.12 -12.54 -4.75
N GLY A 101 -4.34 -12.98 -4.44
CA GLY A 101 -4.70 -13.74 -3.24
C GLY A 101 -4.80 -12.91 -1.94
N TYR A 102 -4.63 -11.59 -1.99
CA TYR A 102 -4.85 -10.71 -0.84
C TYR A 102 -6.21 -10.02 -0.94
N GLY A 103 -6.91 -9.90 0.19
CA GLY A 103 -8.11 -9.07 0.28
C GLY A 103 -7.81 -7.60 -0.04
N ILE A 104 -8.62 -7.00 -0.89
CA ILE A 104 -8.58 -5.58 -1.22
C ILE A 104 -9.90 -4.88 -0.88
N PHE A 105 -9.79 -3.62 -0.46
CA PHE A 105 -10.92 -2.75 -0.17
C PHE A 105 -10.78 -1.46 -0.97
N GLU A 106 -11.81 -1.15 -1.74
CA GLU A 106 -11.84 0.04 -2.59
C GLU A 106 -12.87 1.01 -2.04
N PHE A 107 -12.46 2.24 -1.74
CA PHE A 107 -13.39 3.26 -1.27
C PHE A 107 -12.95 4.66 -1.66
N ARG A 108 -13.88 5.61 -1.53
CA ARG A 108 -13.65 7.02 -1.82
C ARG A 108 -13.20 7.73 -0.54
N PHE A 109 -11.95 8.18 -0.51
CA PHE A 109 -11.35 9.00 0.54
C PHE A 109 -11.17 10.43 0.02
N ARG A 110 -11.83 11.42 0.65
CA ARG A 110 -11.68 12.86 0.32
C ARG A 110 -11.63 13.17 -1.18
N LYS A 111 -12.61 12.66 -1.93
CA LYS A 111 -12.79 12.78 -3.40
C LYS A 111 -11.91 11.86 -4.27
N HIS A 112 -10.91 11.19 -3.71
CA HIS A 112 -10.07 10.24 -4.42
C HIS A 112 -10.52 8.81 -4.19
N LYS A 113 -10.46 8.00 -5.25
CA LYS A 113 -10.69 6.57 -5.16
C LYS A 113 -9.38 5.90 -4.77
N ILE A 114 -9.39 5.16 -3.67
CA ILE A 114 -8.21 4.45 -3.18
C ILE A 114 -8.50 2.96 -3.00
N LYS A 115 -7.46 2.15 -3.21
CA LYS A 115 -7.51 0.70 -3.12
C LYS A 115 -6.50 0.25 -2.08
N LEU A 116 -7.00 -0.27 -0.96
CA LEU A 116 -6.21 -0.69 0.18
C LEU A 116 -6.15 -2.21 0.29
N ARG A 117 -5.07 -2.75 0.85
CA ARG A 117 -5.05 -4.14 1.31
C ARG A 117 -5.76 -4.23 2.66
N VAL A 118 -6.71 -5.16 2.78
CA VAL A 118 -7.61 -5.22 3.93
C VAL A 118 -6.86 -5.48 5.23
N HIS A 119 -5.86 -6.36 5.23
CA HIS A 119 -5.06 -6.64 6.43
C HIS A 119 -4.29 -5.41 6.93
N ARG A 120 -3.76 -4.56 6.02
CA ARG A 120 -3.09 -3.31 6.42
C ARG A 120 -4.09 -2.31 6.99
N LEU A 121 -5.27 -2.21 6.38
CA LEU A 121 -6.35 -1.37 6.86
C LEU A 121 -6.83 -1.79 8.25
N GLN A 122 -6.98 -3.10 8.49
CA GLN A 122 -7.36 -3.66 9.78
C GLN A 122 -6.37 -3.27 10.88
N MET A 123 -5.07 -3.42 10.61
CA MET A 123 -4.01 -3.04 11.54
C MET A 123 -3.99 -1.53 11.80
N TYR A 124 -4.21 -0.72 10.76
CA TYR A 124 -4.26 0.74 10.88
C TYR A 124 -5.38 1.20 11.79
N ILE A 125 -6.58 0.63 11.65
CA ILE A 125 -7.73 0.95 12.49
C ILE A 125 -7.50 0.47 13.93
N HIS A 126 -6.99 -0.76 14.10
CA HIS A 126 -6.69 -1.30 15.43
C HIS A 126 -5.70 -0.42 16.20
N ASN A 127 -4.69 0.12 15.52
CA ASN A 127 -3.70 1.03 16.12
C ASN A 127 -4.22 2.47 16.31
N GLY A 128 -5.54 2.67 16.26
CA GLY A 128 -6.17 3.97 16.47
C GLY A 128 -5.94 4.96 15.33
N CYS A 129 -5.82 4.47 14.10
CA CYS A 129 -5.55 5.28 12.90
C CYS A 129 -4.24 6.07 13.01
N ARG A 130 -3.26 5.56 13.78
CA ARG A 130 -1.91 6.09 13.84
C ARG A 130 -1.15 5.69 12.58
N ALA A 131 -0.24 6.56 12.14
CA ALA A 131 0.54 6.31 10.95
C ALA A 131 1.28 4.98 11.05
N ILE A 132 1.00 4.09 10.10
CA ILE A 132 1.80 2.90 9.87
C ILE A 132 2.92 3.32 8.94
N ASP A 133 4.15 3.12 9.39
CA ASP A 133 5.32 3.36 8.56
C ASP A 133 5.21 2.54 7.26
N THR A 134 5.48 3.19 6.14
CA THR A 134 5.42 2.54 4.82
C THR A 134 6.50 1.47 4.67
N VAL A 135 7.57 1.51 5.48
CA VAL A 135 8.60 0.47 5.50
C VAL A 135 8.21 -0.78 6.31
N GLN A 136 7.19 -0.68 7.17
CA GLN A 136 6.70 -1.81 7.96
C GLN A 136 5.71 -2.66 7.15
N HIS A 137 5.84 -3.97 7.30
CA HIS A 137 4.98 -4.98 6.72
C HIS A 137 3.95 -5.45 7.73
N VAL A 138 2.75 -5.80 7.25
CA VAL A 138 1.74 -6.44 8.08
C VAL A 138 1.73 -7.92 7.72
N SER A 139 2.30 -8.74 8.61
CA SER A 139 2.47 -10.18 8.45
C SER A 139 1.24 -10.94 8.93
N HIS A 140 0.86 -11.99 8.20
CA HIS A 140 -0.19 -12.91 8.64
C HIS A 140 0.47 -14.07 9.40
N LEU A 141 0.31 -14.10 10.72
CA LEU A 141 0.85 -15.15 11.58
C LEU A 141 0.29 -16.53 11.21
N CYS A 142 -0.96 -16.57 10.73
CA CYS A 142 -1.65 -17.78 10.26
C CYS A 142 -1.34 -18.17 8.81
N HIS A 143 -0.49 -17.42 8.11
CA HIS A 143 -0.15 -17.63 6.69
C HIS A 143 -1.31 -17.64 5.68
N ASN A 144 -2.51 -17.26 6.12
CA ASN A 144 -3.69 -17.08 5.28
C ASN A 144 -3.84 -15.61 4.88
N LYS A 145 -3.61 -15.32 3.59
CA LYS A 145 -3.62 -13.96 3.01
C LYS A 145 -4.99 -13.26 3.04
N LEU A 146 -6.07 -14.02 3.29
CA LEU A 146 -7.43 -13.49 3.41
C LEU A 146 -7.85 -13.31 4.87
N CYS A 147 -7.03 -13.73 5.84
CA CYS A 147 -7.35 -13.55 7.24
C CYS A 147 -7.26 -12.07 7.65
N VAL A 148 -8.31 -11.56 8.28
CA VAL A 148 -8.43 -10.21 8.81
C VAL A 148 -8.58 -10.20 10.33
N ARG A 149 -8.33 -11.32 10.99
CA ARG A 149 -8.33 -11.43 12.45
C ARG A 149 -7.13 -10.66 13.00
N ILE A 150 -7.38 -9.67 13.86
CA ILE A 150 -6.31 -8.78 14.33
C ILE A 150 -5.23 -9.52 15.11
N GLU A 151 -5.61 -10.52 15.90
CA GLU A 151 -4.66 -11.34 16.65
C GLU A 151 -3.79 -12.24 15.74
N HIS A 152 -4.15 -12.36 14.46
CA HIS A 152 -3.37 -13.09 13.45
C HIS A 152 -2.52 -12.15 12.57
N LEU A 153 -2.49 -10.85 12.88
CA LEU A 153 -1.72 -9.85 12.15
C LEU A 153 -0.63 -9.25 13.06
N SER A 154 0.52 -8.93 12.48
CA SER A 154 1.64 -8.32 13.20
C SER A 154 2.36 -7.29 12.34
N LEU A 155 2.83 -6.19 12.94
CA LEU A 155 3.65 -5.17 12.27
C LEU A 155 5.13 -5.49 12.42
N GLU A 156 5.81 -5.69 11.30
CA GLU A 156 7.15 -6.28 11.29
C GLU A 156 8.02 -5.69 10.18
N THR A 157 9.31 -5.94 10.25
CA THR A 157 10.24 -5.62 9.16
C THR A 157 10.07 -6.62 8.00
N ALA A 158 10.52 -6.21 6.81
CA ALA A 158 10.53 -7.10 5.64
C ALA A 158 11.30 -8.41 5.89
N GLN A 159 12.40 -8.33 6.65
CA GLN A 159 13.23 -9.48 7.01
C GLN A 159 12.44 -10.52 7.80
N ILE A 160 11.72 -10.11 8.85
CA ILE A 160 10.94 -11.03 9.68
C ILE A 160 9.77 -11.62 8.87
N ASN A 161 9.09 -10.79 8.08
CA ASN A 161 8.01 -11.26 7.20
C ASN A 161 8.50 -12.33 6.20
N ASN A 162 9.72 -12.20 5.69
CA ASN A 162 10.34 -13.21 4.82
C ASN A 162 10.72 -14.48 5.59
N ASN A 163 11.28 -14.35 6.80
CA ASN A 163 11.58 -15.48 7.68
C ASN A 163 10.32 -16.32 8.00
N ARG A 164 9.15 -15.68 8.09
CA ARG A 164 7.87 -16.38 8.25
C ARG A 164 7.52 -17.28 7.05
N GLN A 165 7.96 -16.95 5.83
CA GLN A 165 7.75 -17.84 4.69
C GLN A 165 8.57 -19.13 4.81
N ILE A 166 9.76 -19.05 5.42
CA ILE A 166 10.58 -20.24 5.72
C ILE A 166 9.82 -21.13 6.72
N CYS A 167 9.25 -20.56 7.77
CA CYS A 167 8.43 -21.31 8.74
C CYS A 167 7.25 -22.01 8.06
N LYS A 168 6.56 -21.32 7.16
CA LYS A 168 5.45 -21.88 6.39
C LYS A 168 5.90 -23.08 5.54
N ASN A 169 7.01 -22.94 4.84
CA ASN A 169 7.50 -23.97 3.93
C ASN A 169 7.99 -25.21 4.68
N ASN A 170 8.59 -25.02 5.86
CA ASN A 170 9.07 -26.11 6.70
C ASN A 170 7.95 -26.75 7.54
N GLY A 171 6.79 -26.11 7.65
CA GLY A 171 5.71 -26.56 8.53
C GLY A 171 6.01 -26.36 10.02
N GLU A 172 7.05 -25.60 10.37
CA GLU A 172 7.48 -25.36 11.76
C GLU A 172 7.92 -23.91 11.98
N CYS A 173 7.55 -23.33 13.12
CA CYS A 173 7.99 -21.98 13.48
C CYS A 173 9.35 -21.99 14.18
N THR A 174 10.34 -21.32 13.59
CA THR A 174 11.70 -21.21 14.15
C THR A 174 11.84 -20.07 15.17
N GLY A 175 10.76 -19.33 15.47
CA GLY A 175 10.78 -18.17 16.37
C GLY A 175 11.22 -16.86 15.71
N HIS A 176 10.82 -15.72 16.31
CA HIS A 176 10.99 -14.37 15.74
C HIS A 176 11.33 -13.31 16.80
N TYR A 177 12.42 -13.48 17.56
CA TYR A 177 13.03 -12.50 18.48
C TYR A 177 12.06 -11.48 19.14
N GLY A 178 11.23 -11.94 20.08
CA GLY A 178 10.30 -11.09 20.82
C GLY A 178 8.96 -10.80 20.12
N LEU A 179 8.76 -11.31 18.90
CA LEU A 179 7.47 -11.28 18.21
C LEU A 179 6.71 -12.60 18.32
N ALA A 180 5.40 -12.54 18.08
CA ALA A 180 4.52 -13.69 18.12
C ALA A 180 4.96 -14.80 17.14
N ARG A 181 4.80 -16.06 17.57
CA ARG A 181 5.06 -17.24 16.74
C ARG A 181 4.04 -17.34 15.61
N CYS A 182 4.41 -18.10 14.58
CA CYS A 182 3.47 -18.45 13.51
C CYS A 182 2.35 -19.35 14.07
N ILE A 183 1.15 -19.20 13.52
CA ILE A 183 -0.02 -20.03 13.80
C ILE A 183 -0.14 -20.99 12.62
N LEU A 184 0.53 -22.13 12.72
CA LEU A 184 0.54 -23.15 11.68
C LEU A 184 -0.69 -24.06 11.86
N HIS A 185 -1.29 -24.48 10.75
CA HIS A 185 -2.47 -25.33 10.68
C HIS A 185 -2.14 -26.60 9.91
#